data_AF-A0A2M6ZYP1-F1
#
_entry.id   AF-A0A2M6ZYP1-F1
#
_cell.length_a   1.000
_cell.length_b   1.000
_cell.length_c   1.000
_cell.angle_alpha   90.00
_cell.angle_beta   90.00
_cell.angle_gamma   90.00
#
_symmetry.space_group_name_H-M   'P 1'
#
loop_
_entity.id
_entity.type
_entity.pdbx_description
1 polymer ?
#
loop_
_entity_poly.entity_id
_entity_poly.type
_entity_poly.pdbx_seq_one_letter_code
_entity_poly.pdbx_strand_id
1 'polypeptide(L)'
;HNLVQAIARVNRVYKDKSGGLVVDYLGIAADLKKALSFYSDSGGKGDPAVAQEKAVQIMLEKLEIVSQMFHGFAYEEYFEADTRKKLSLILSAEDHILGLEDGRKRYINEITALSQAFSIAIPHEQAMDVKDEVGFFQAVKSRLVKFDSTGTGKTDEEIETAIRQVIDKALVSEKVIDIFDAAGIKKPDISILSEEFLLEVKNMEHKNIALEVLKKLLSDEIKARMKKNLVQSKSLMEMLENSIKRYHNKIITAAEVIEELINLGKNIQNMDKEPKDMGLSEAEYAFYTAIADNQSARELMQKEKLRELAIVLYERVKANASIDWTIKESVKAKLKVIVKRTLRQFGYPPDMQKLATETVLKQAEMIAAELAG
;
A
#
# COMPACT_ATOMS: atom_id res chain seq x y z
N HIS A 1 -41.46 -25.82 9.14
CA HIS A 1 -40.50 -26.39 10.11
C HIS A 1 -39.22 -26.91 9.43
N ASN A 2 -39.30 -27.83 8.46
CA ASN A 2 -38.12 -28.37 7.75
C ASN A 2 -37.23 -27.30 7.08
N LEU A 3 -37.85 -26.26 6.52
CA LEU A 3 -37.14 -25.15 5.88
C LEU A 3 -36.26 -24.36 6.87
N VAL A 4 -36.78 -24.06 8.07
CA VAL A 4 -36.05 -23.34 9.12
C VAL A 4 -34.88 -24.16 9.67
N GLN A 5 -35.04 -25.47 9.81
CA GLN A 5 -33.95 -26.36 10.22
C GLN A 5 -32.82 -26.44 9.17
N ALA A 6 -33.15 -26.37 7.88
CA ALA A 6 -32.17 -26.32 6.81
C ALA A 6 -31.35 -25.01 6.84
N ILE A 7 -32.01 -23.87 7.09
CA ILE A 7 -31.36 -22.55 7.22
C ILE A 7 -30.48 -22.47 8.47
N ALA A 8 -30.96 -22.99 9.60
CA ALA A 8 -30.22 -22.96 10.88
C ALA A 8 -28.89 -23.74 10.83
N ARG A 9 -28.72 -24.67 9.88
CA ARG A 9 -27.41 -25.30 9.62
C ARG A 9 -26.37 -24.32 9.07
N VAL A 10 -26.81 -23.32 8.30
CA VAL A 10 -25.95 -22.33 7.66
C VAL A 10 -25.60 -21.20 8.63
N ASN A 11 -26.40 -20.95 9.67
CA ASN A 11 -26.21 -19.83 10.60
C ASN A 11 -25.53 -20.21 11.94
N ARG A 12 -24.69 -21.27 11.96
CA ARG A 12 -23.87 -21.59 13.14
C ARG A 12 -22.76 -20.57 13.33
N VAL A 13 -22.63 -20.04 14.56
CA VAL A 13 -21.61 -19.06 14.93
C VAL A 13 -20.22 -19.68 14.77
N TYR A 14 -19.40 -19.08 13.91
CA TYR A 14 -17.99 -19.41 13.69
C TYR A 14 -17.22 -18.10 13.60
N LYS A 15 -15.94 -18.09 13.99
CA LYS A 15 -15.13 -16.86 14.02
C LYS A 15 -15.20 -16.16 12.66
N ASP A 16 -15.44 -14.84 12.71
CA ASP A 16 -15.56 -13.92 11.57
C ASP A 16 -16.79 -14.07 10.67
N LYS A 17 -17.76 -14.91 11.05
CA LYS A 17 -19.01 -15.10 10.29
C LYS A 17 -20.11 -14.13 10.72
N SER A 18 -20.47 -13.19 9.85
CA SER A 18 -21.54 -12.20 10.08
C SER A 18 -22.96 -12.75 9.87
N GLY A 19 -23.11 -13.84 9.11
CA GLY A 19 -24.40 -14.50 8.86
C GLY A 19 -24.32 -15.72 7.94
N GLY A 20 -25.46 -16.35 7.67
CA GLY A 20 -25.58 -17.46 6.72
C GLY A 20 -26.36 -17.04 5.47
N LEU A 21 -25.71 -17.04 4.31
CA LEU A 21 -26.37 -16.76 3.02
C LEU A 21 -27.16 -17.99 2.54
N VAL A 22 -28.42 -17.78 2.17
CA VAL A 22 -29.29 -18.80 1.56
C VAL A 22 -29.66 -18.32 0.17
N VAL A 23 -29.29 -19.09 -0.86
CA VAL A 23 -29.60 -18.77 -2.26
C VAL A 23 -30.76 -19.61 -2.72
N ASP A 24 -31.83 -18.95 -3.17
CA ASP A 24 -33.05 -19.58 -3.66
C ASP A 24 -33.07 -19.61 -5.19
N TYR A 25 -33.00 -20.82 -5.75
CA TYR A 25 -33.09 -21.07 -7.19
C TYR A 25 -34.48 -21.57 -7.63
N LEU A 26 -35.41 -21.75 -6.68
CA LEU A 26 -36.71 -22.40 -6.89
C LEU A 26 -37.91 -21.49 -6.56
N GLY A 27 -37.68 -20.26 -6.09
CA GLY A 27 -38.74 -19.28 -5.84
C GLY A 27 -39.48 -19.49 -4.50
N ILE A 28 -38.84 -20.14 -3.53
CA ILE A 28 -39.35 -20.37 -2.17
C ILE A 28 -39.20 -19.18 -1.21
N ALA A 29 -38.68 -18.03 -1.65
CA ALA A 29 -38.45 -16.84 -0.82
C ALA A 29 -39.70 -16.34 -0.07
N ALA A 30 -40.89 -16.42 -0.70
CA ALA A 30 -42.14 -16.03 -0.06
C ALA A 30 -42.52 -16.98 1.11
N ASP A 31 -42.34 -18.28 0.90
CA ASP A 31 -42.56 -19.30 1.94
C ASP A 31 -41.51 -19.21 3.06
N LEU A 32 -40.29 -18.81 2.71
CA LEU A 32 -39.19 -18.53 3.64
C LEU A 32 -39.54 -17.36 4.57
N LYS A 33 -40.00 -16.24 4.00
CA LYS A 33 -40.40 -15.04 4.74
C LYS A 33 -41.54 -15.35 5.72
N LYS A 34 -42.54 -16.11 5.27
CA LYS A 34 -43.68 -16.55 6.09
C LYS A 34 -43.28 -17.53 7.19
N ALA A 35 -42.29 -18.39 6.94
CA ALA A 35 -41.77 -19.32 7.94
C ALA A 35 -40.91 -18.62 9.01
N LEU A 36 -40.17 -17.58 8.63
CA LEU A 36 -39.34 -16.77 9.54
C LEU A 36 -40.18 -15.88 10.44
N SER A 37 -41.24 -15.25 9.92
CA SER A 37 -42.15 -14.43 10.73
C SER A 37 -42.81 -15.23 11.86
N PHE A 38 -43.26 -16.47 11.56
CA PHE A 38 -43.84 -17.38 12.55
C PHE A 38 -42.88 -17.74 13.70
N TYR A 39 -41.58 -17.82 13.43
CA TYR A 39 -40.55 -18.11 14.43
C TYR A 39 -40.14 -16.88 15.24
N SER A 40 -40.16 -15.69 14.62
CA SER A 40 -39.91 -14.40 15.31
C SER A 40 -41.00 -14.14 16.37
N ASP A 41 -42.26 -14.42 16.03
CA ASP A 41 -43.40 -14.31 16.94
C ASP A 41 -43.36 -15.32 18.11
N SER A 42 -42.55 -16.38 17.99
CA SER A 42 -42.44 -17.49 18.95
C SER A 42 -41.27 -17.36 19.95
N GLY A 43 -40.67 -16.16 20.09
CA GLY A 43 -39.67 -15.89 21.12
C GLY A 43 -38.20 -16.00 20.70
N GLY A 44 -37.89 -15.84 19.40
CA GLY A 44 -36.53 -15.60 18.94
C GLY A 44 -35.98 -14.28 19.50
N LYS A 45 -34.70 -14.25 19.95
CA LYS A 45 -34.07 -12.98 20.36
C LYS A 45 -33.77 -12.13 19.13
N GLY A 46 -34.50 -11.01 19.01
CA GLY A 46 -34.34 -10.01 17.95
C GLY A 46 -35.45 -10.12 16.90
N ASP A 47 -35.94 -8.97 16.43
CA ASP A 47 -36.87 -8.87 15.31
C ASP A 47 -36.06 -8.66 14.02
N PRO A 48 -35.97 -9.67 13.12
CA PRO A 48 -35.22 -9.57 11.88
C PRO A 48 -35.71 -8.44 10.97
N ALA A 49 -37.01 -8.09 11.02
CA ALA A 49 -37.57 -6.99 10.25
C ALA A 49 -37.06 -5.65 10.79
N VAL A 50 -37.01 -5.47 12.11
CA VAL A 50 -36.44 -4.25 12.72
C VAL A 50 -34.94 -4.10 12.44
N ALA A 51 -34.21 -5.23 12.37
CA ALA A 51 -32.81 -5.21 11.97
C ALA A 51 -32.61 -4.84 10.49
N GLN A 52 -33.49 -5.32 9.61
CA GLN A 52 -33.47 -4.98 8.18
C GLN A 52 -33.76 -3.48 7.96
N GLU A 53 -34.76 -2.90 8.62
CA GLU A 53 -35.07 -1.48 8.40
C GLU A 53 -33.99 -0.55 8.94
N LYS A 54 -33.36 -0.92 10.06
CA LYS A 54 -32.18 -0.21 10.56
C LYS A 54 -31.00 -0.32 9.58
N ALA A 55 -30.82 -1.48 8.97
CA ALA A 55 -29.77 -1.66 7.97
C ALA A 55 -30.05 -0.82 6.72
N VAL A 56 -31.30 -0.69 6.28
CA VAL A 56 -31.69 0.21 5.18
C VAL A 56 -31.37 1.66 5.53
N GLN A 57 -31.69 2.12 6.74
CA GLN A 57 -31.36 3.49 7.17
C GLN A 57 -29.86 3.77 7.13
N ILE A 58 -29.05 2.84 7.68
CA ILE A 58 -27.58 2.97 7.64
C ILE A 58 -27.07 2.91 6.21
N MET A 59 -27.62 2.03 5.38
CA MET A 59 -27.24 1.90 3.97
C MET A 59 -27.50 3.21 3.22
N LEU A 60 -28.67 3.84 3.38
CA LEU A 60 -28.98 5.11 2.73
C LEU A 60 -28.08 6.26 3.22
N GLU A 61 -27.81 6.32 4.53
CA GLU A 61 -26.85 7.28 5.10
C GLU A 61 -25.46 7.12 4.46
N LYS A 62 -24.96 5.87 4.39
CA LYS A 62 -23.64 5.57 3.82
C LYS A 62 -23.60 5.79 2.32
N LEU A 63 -24.69 5.51 1.62
CA LEU A 63 -24.82 5.81 0.20
C LEU A 63 -24.71 7.31 -0.04
N GLU A 64 -25.43 8.13 0.73
CA GLU A 64 -25.36 9.58 0.62
C GLU A 64 -23.94 10.10 0.87
N ILE A 65 -23.26 9.64 1.92
CA ILE A 65 -21.89 10.04 2.22
C ILE A 65 -20.95 9.71 1.05
N VAL A 66 -21.09 8.52 0.48
CA VAL A 66 -20.27 8.06 -0.65
C VAL A 66 -20.56 8.87 -1.90
N SER A 67 -21.82 9.09 -2.25
CA SER A 67 -22.22 9.92 -3.39
C SER A 67 -21.72 11.36 -3.25
N GLN A 68 -21.75 11.92 -2.03
CA GLN A 68 -21.17 13.24 -1.75
C GLN A 68 -19.66 13.31 -2.00
N MET A 69 -18.92 12.20 -1.87
CA MET A 69 -17.49 12.17 -2.24
C MET A 69 -17.29 12.36 -3.75
N PHE A 70 -18.28 12.05 -4.58
CA PHE A 70 -18.27 12.32 -6.02
C PHE A 70 -18.81 13.70 -6.39
N HIS A 71 -19.01 14.62 -5.44
CA HIS A 71 -19.42 15.98 -5.77
C HIS A 71 -18.47 16.63 -6.80
N GLY A 72 -19.02 17.10 -7.92
CA GLY A 72 -18.25 17.64 -9.06
C GLY A 72 -17.76 16.59 -10.06
N PHE A 73 -18.11 15.32 -9.87
CA PHE A 73 -17.81 14.21 -10.77
C PHE A 73 -19.11 13.45 -11.11
N ALA A 74 -19.52 13.49 -12.37
CA ALA A 74 -20.76 12.86 -12.85
C ALA A 74 -20.60 11.34 -13.02
N TYR A 75 -20.57 10.61 -11.91
CA TYR A 75 -20.42 9.14 -11.95
C TYR A 75 -21.66 8.44 -12.53
N GLU A 76 -22.81 9.10 -12.54
CA GLU A 76 -24.06 8.57 -13.08
C GLU A 76 -23.97 8.26 -14.58
N GLU A 77 -23.09 8.95 -15.32
CA GLU A 77 -22.78 8.64 -16.72
C GLU A 77 -22.29 7.19 -16.91
N TYR A 78 -21.79 6.56 -15.84
CA TYR A 78 -21.33 5.16 -15.87
C TYR A 78 -22.46 4.20 -16.26
N PHE A 79 -23.69 4.43 -15.78
CA PHE A 79 -24.77 3.47 -15.96
C PHE A 79 -25.28 3.40 -17.41
N GLU A 80 -25.16 4.51 -18.15
CA GLU A 80 -25.56 4.63 -19.55
C GLU A 80 -24.42 4.38 -20.54
N ALA A 81 -23.18 4.29 -20.06
CA ALA A 81 -21.98 4.19 -20.88
C ALA A 81 -21.75 2.79 -21.50
N ASP A 82 -21.07 2.77 -22.66
CA ASP A 82 -20.53 1.55 -23.24
C ASP A 82 -19.35 0.99 -22.40
N THR A 83 -18.92 -0.24 -22.69
CA THR A 83 -17.85 -0.91 -21.92
C THR A 83 -16.54 -0.11 -21.89
N ARG A 84 -16.18 0.58 -22.97
CA ARG A 84 -14.92 1.36 -23.03
C ARG A 84 -15.03 2.62 -22.18
N LYS A 85 -16.13 3.35 -22.30
CA LYS A 85 -16.41 4.56 -21.52
C LYS A 85 -16.59 4.22 -20.02
N LYS A 86 -17.19 3.07 -19.69
CA LYS A 86 -17.26 2.55 -18.30
C LYS A 86 -15.89 2.39 -17.65
N LEU A 87 -14.92 1.81 -18.36
CA LEU A 87 -13.55 1.66 -17.84
C LEU A 87 -12.88 3.02 -17.61
N SER A 88 -13.04 3.95 -18.55
CA SER A 88 -12.52 5.31 -18.41
C SER A 88 -13.15 6.05 -17.22
N LEU A 89 -14.47 5.93 -17.03
CA LEU A 89 -15.17 6.55 -15.91
C LEU A 89 -14.74 5.99 -14.57
N ILE A 90 -14.47 4.69 -14.47
CA ILE A 90 -13.91 4.08 -13.26
C ILE A 90 -12.51 4.65 -12.95
N LEU A 91 -11.67 4.86 -13.97
CA LEU A 91 -10.34 5.47 -13.79
C LEU A 91 -10.44 6.93 -13.34
N SER A 92 -11.29 7.72 -13.99
CA SER A 92 -11.51 9.11 -13.61
C SER A 92 -12.14 9.23 -12.21
N ALA A 93 -13.02 8.30 -11.84
CA ALA A 93 -13.60 8.21 -10.51
C ALA A 93 -12.54 7.90 -9.45
N GLU A 94 -11.64 6.98 -9.73
CA GLU A 94 -10.49 6.68 -8.87
C GLU A 94 -9.58 7.90 -8.70
N ASP A 95 -9.21 8.57 -9.79
CA ASP A 95 -8.37 9.78 -9.76
C ASP A 95 -9.04 10.92 -8.97
N HIS A 96 -10.35 11.09 -9.13
CA HIS A 96 -11.16 12.04 -8.36
C HIS A 96 -11.11 11.75 -6.87
N ILE A 97 -11.36 10.50 -6.45
CA ILE A 97 -11.31 10.10 -5.03
C ILE A 97 -9.91 10.29 -4.43
N LEU A 98 -8.85 10.00 -5.19
CA LEU A 98 -7.47 10.22 -4.75
C LEU A 98 -7.11 11.71 -4.60
N GLY A 99 -7.82 12.60 -5.30
CA GLY A 99 -7.65 14.05 -5.17
C GLY A 99 -8.31 14.66 -3.92
N LEU A 100 -9.18 13.91 -3.23
CA LEU A 100 -9.86 14.38 -2.02
C LEU A 100 -8.97 14.26 -0.78
N GLU A 101 -9.21 15.13 0.19
CA GLU A 101 -8.54 15.06 1.49
C GLU A 101 -8.94 13.80 2.27
N ASP A 102 -7.95 12.99 2.65
CA ASP A 102 -8.13 11.63 3.18
C ASP A 102 -9.04 10.75 2.31
N GLY A 103 -9.14 11.07 1.02
CA GLY A 103 -10.16 10.54 0.10
C GLY A 103 -10.14 9.02 0.01
N ARG A 104 -8.94 8.44 -0.20
CA ARG A 104 -8.75 6.99 -0.29
C ARG A 104 -9.24 6.25 0.96
N LYS A 105 -8.78 6.67 2.14
CA LYS A 105 -9.09 6.00 3.42
C LYS A 105 -10.55 6.19 3.78
N ARG A 106 -11.06 7.41 3.67
CA ARG A 106 -12.48 7.73 3.89
C ARG A 106 -13.36 6.90 2.97
N TYR A 107 -13.06 6.87 1.67
CA TYR A 107 -13.84 6.12 0.70
C TYR A 107 -13.89 4.63 1.02
N ILE A 108 -12.72 4.00 1.27
CA ILE A 108 -12.66 2.58 1.62
C ILE A 108 -13.50 2.28 2.87
N ASN A 109 -13.44 3.13 3.90
CA ASN A 109 -14.19 2.95 5.14
C ASN A 109 -15.71 3.07 4.93
N GLU A 110 -16.16 4.15 4.29
CA GLU A 110 -17.59 4.39 4.06
C GLU A 110 -18.19 3.33 3.14
N ILE A 111 -17.46 2.91 2.10
CA ILE A 111 -17.90 1.82 1.23
C ILE A 111 -17.95 0.47 1.95
N THR A 112 -17.03 0.22 2.88
CA THR A 112 -17.08 -1.01 3.69
C THR A 112 -18.32 -1.02 4.58
N ALA A 113 -18.65 0.11 5.21
CA ALA A 113 -19.86 0.26 6.01
C ALA A 113 -21.13 0.13 5.14
N LEU A 114 -21.15 0.77 3.96
CA LEU A 114 -22.23 0.67 2.98
C LEU A 114 -22.47 -0.79 2.56
N SER A 115 -21.40 -1.50 2.20
CA SER A 115 -21.45 -2.92 1.86
C SER A 115 -22.06 -3.79 2.94
N GLN A 116 -21.64 -3.59 4.19
CA GLN A 116 -22.16 -4.35 5.33
C GLN A 116 -23.65 -4.08 5.52
N ALA A 117 -24.06 -2.81 5.53
CA ALA A 117 -25.46 -2.43 5.65
C ALA A 117 -26.32 -2.97 4.49
N PHE A 118 -25.84 -2.84 3.25
CA PHE A 118 -26.47 -3.36 2.05
C PHE A 118 -26.68 -4.88 2.11
N SER A 119 -25.67 -5.63 2.57
CA SER A 119 -25.78 -7.10 2.70
C SER A 119 -26.86 -7.56 3.68
N ILE A 120 -27.16 -6.74 4.70
CA ILE A 120 -28.21 -6.99 5.69
C ILE A 120 -29.58 -6.48 5.19
N ALA A 121 -29.57 -5.39 4.42
CA ALA A 121 -30.78 -4.75 3.90
C ALA A 121 -31.46 -5.59 2.80
N ILE A 122 -30.72 -6.36 2.00
CA ILE A 122 -31.31 -7.22 0.96
C ILE A 122 -32.26 -8.26 1.56
N PRO A 123 -33.44 -8.53 0.94
CA PRO A 123 -33.90 -8.03 -0.36
C PRO A 123 -34.88 -6.84 -0.28
N HIS A 124 -34.71 -5.91 0.68
CA HIS A 124 -35.57 -4.74 0.81
C HIS A 124 -35.60 -3.92 -0.49
N GLU A 125 -36.76 -3.36 -0.85
CA GLU A 125 -36.98 -2.64 -2.12
C GLU A 125 -35.96 -1.50 -2.31
N GLN A 126 -35.83 -0.62 -1.32
CA GLN A 126 -34.83 0.47 -1.34
C GLN A 126 -33.38 -0.02 -1.45
N ALA A 127 -33.06 -1.23 -1.00
CA ALA A 127 -31.72 -1.80 -1.18
C ALA A 127 -31.55 -2.33 -2.61
N MET A 128 -32.59 -2.92 -3.20
CA MET A 128 -32.57 -3.37 -4.59
C MET A 128 -32.46 -2.21 -5.57
N ASP A 129 -33.06 -1.06 -5.27
CA ASP A 129 -33.01 0.16 -6.11
C ASP A 129 -31.60 0.73 -6.30
N VAL A 130 -30.74 0.59 -5.27
CA VAL A 130 -29.38 1.17 -5.25
C VAL A 130 -28.30 0.14 -5.57
N LYS A 131 -28.69 -1.09 -5.95
CA LYS A 131 -27.78 -2.23 -6.19
C LYS A 131 -26.66 -1.90 -7.17
N ASP A 132 -26.99 -1.28 -8.30
CA ASP A 132 -26.03 -0.98 -9.36
C ASP A 132 -25.05 0.12 -8.93
N GLU A 133 -25.54 1.09 -8.15
CA GLU A 133 -24.76 2.20 -7.59
C GLU A 133 -23.73 1.71 -6.58
N VAL A 134 -24.16 0.84 -5.66
CA VAL A 134 -23.27 0.12 -4.74
C VAL A 134 -22.22 -0.68 -5.52
N GLY A 135 -22.60 -1.27 -6.66
CA GLY A 135 -21.70 -2.04 -7.53
C GLY A 135 -20.60 -1.20 -8.17
N PHE A 136 -20.96 -0.04 -8.71
CA PHE A 136 -19.98 0.92 -9.22
C PHE A 136 -19.00 1.34 -8.12
N PHE A 137 -19.50 1.68 -6.92
CA PHE A 137 -18.63 2.10 -5.84
C PHE A 137 -17.71 0.98 -5.31
N GLN A 138 -18.19 -0.27 -5.29
CA GLN A 138 -17.33 -1.43 -5.02
C GLN A 138 -16.22 -1.58 -6.05
N ALA A 139 -16.49 -1.33 -7.33
CA ALA A 139 -15.49 -1.42 -8.38
C ALA A 139 -14.38 -0.39 -8.19
N VAL A 140 -14.72 0.86 -7.84
CA VAL A 140 -13.74 1.91 -7.50
C VAL A 140 -12.93 1.52 -6.25
N LYS A 141 -13.59 1.05 -5.17
CA LYS A 141 -12.90 0.58 -3.94
C LYS A 141 -11.92 -0.55 -4.25
N SER A 142 -12.33 -1.52 -5.05
CA SER A 142 -11.52 -2.68 -5.41
C SER A 142 -10.22 -2.29 -6.11
N ARG A 143 -10.24 -1.21 -6.89
CA ARG A 143 -9.04 -0.64 -7.51
C ARG A 143 -8.16 0.04 -6.46
N LEU A 144 -8.73 0.94 -5.67
CA LEU A 144 -8.02 1.68 -4.61
C LEU A 144 -7.32 0.77 -3.57
N VAL A 145 -7.92 -0.39 -3.24
CA VAL A 145 -7.31 -1.35 -2.30
C VAL A 145 -6.12 -2.08 -2.95
N LYS A 146 -6.23 -2.46 -4.23
CA LYS A 146 -5.15 -3.16 -4.96
C LYS A 146 -3.91 -2.31 -5.18
N PHE A 147 -4.03 -0.98 -5.12
CA PHE A 147 -2.88 -0.07 -5.10
C PHE A 147 -1.94 -0.35 -3.90
N ASP A 148 -2.43 -0.74 -2.72
CA ASP A 148 -1.58 -0.95 -1.52
C ASP A 148 -1.03 -2.37 -1.38
N SER A 149 -1.67 -3.37 -1.97
CA SER A 149 -1.27 -4.75 -1.77
C SER A 149 0.05 -5.06 -2.49
N THR A 150 1.14 -5.14 -1.74
CA THR A 150 2.34 -5.95 -2.06
C THR A 150 2.22 -7.38 -1.53
N GLY A 151 1.07 -7.74 -0.97
CA GLY A 151 0.78 -9.05 -0.40
C GLY A 151 -0.72 -9.26 -0.29
N THR A 152 -1.09 -10.53 -0.16
CA THR A 152 -2.44 -11.08 0.01
C THR A 152 -3.14 -10.56 1.27
N GLY A 153 -3.36 -9.25 1.37
CA GLY A 153 -4.23 -8.65 2.36
C GLY A 153 -5.62 -9.21 2.08
N LYS A 154 -6.08 -10.11 2.96
CA LYS A 154 -7.44 -10.64 2.92
C LYS A 154 -8.38 -9.45 2.99
N THR A 155 -9.03 -9.12 1.88
CA THR A 155 -10.30 -8.40 1.94
C THR A 155 -11.30 -9.30 2.66
N ASP A 156 -12.40 -8.75 3.18
CA ASP A 156 -13.52 -9.57 3.64
C ASP A 156 -14.13 -10.31 2.44
N GLU A 157 -13.44 -11.35 1.96
CA GLU A 157 -13.74 -12.10 0.73
C GLU A 157 -15.18 -12.63 0.77
N GLU A 158 -15.70 -12.95 1.96
CA GLU A 158 -17.06 -13.45 2.15
C GLU A 158 -18.11 -12.36 1.90
N ILE A 159 -17.91 -11.14 2.44
CA ILE A 159 -18.82 -10.00 2.22
C ILE A 159 -18.72 -9.55 0.76
N GLU A 160 -17.50 -9.47 0.23
CA GLU A 160 -17.25 -9.11 -1.16
C GLU A 160 -17.87 -10.12 -2.13
N THR A 161 -17.80 -11.42 -1.83
CA THR A 161 -18.42 -12.49 -2.64
C THR A 161 -19.94 -12.45 -2.56
N ALA A 162 -20.53 -12.25 -1.38
CA ALA A 162 -21.98 -12.14 -1.22
C ALA A 162 -22.54 -10.94 -2.01
N ILE A 163 -21.83 -9.80 -1.97
CA ILE A 163 -22.18 -8.60 -2.72
C ILE A 163 -21.99 -8.81 -4.23
N ARG A 164 -20.88 -9.43 -4.65
CA ARG A 164 -20.63 -9.79 -6.07
C ARG A 164 -21.69 -10.72 -6.65
N GLN A 165 -22.24 -11.63 -5.85
CA GLN A 165 -23.33 -12.52 -6.27
C GLN A 165 -24.65 -11.76 -6.49
N VAL A 166 -24.86 -10.68 -5.74
CA VAL A 166 -26.06 -9.83 -5.88
C VAL A 166 -25.93 -8.87 -7.08
N ILE A 167 -24.74 -8.34 -7.36
CA ILE A 167 -24.48 -7.21 -8.28
C ILE A 167 -24.43 -7.57 -9.79
N ASP A 168 -24.97 -8.72 -10.20
CA ASP A 168 -24.96 -9.21 -11.59
C ASP A 168 -23.58 -9.49 -12.22
N LYS A 169 -23.55 -10.55 -13.04
CA LYS A 169 -22.35 -11.12 -13.70
C LYS A 169 -21.66 -10.19 -14.71
N ALA A 170 -22.23 -9.02 -15.04
CA ALA A 170 -21.65 -8.09 -16.01
C ALA A 170 -20.39 -7.36 -15.50
N LEU A 171 -20.15 -7.36 -14.18
CA LEU A 171 -18.96 -6.77 -13.55
C LEU A 171 -17.81 -7.77 -13.35
N VAL A 172 -17.98 -9.05 -13.72
CA VAL A 172 -17.00 -10.11 -13.41
C VAL A 172 -16.72 -11.02 -14.61
N SER A 173 -15.81 -10.54 -15.47
CA SER A 173 -14.81 -11.24 -16.30
C SER A 173 -14.61 -10.35 -17.53
N GLU A 174 -13.43 -9.83 -17.87
CA GLU A 174 -12.17 -10.54 -18.06
C GLU A 174 -11.00 -9.58 -17.88
N LYS A 175 -9.91 -10.08 -17.26
CA LYS A 175 -8.65 -9.39 -16.93
C LYS A 175 -8.79 -8.20 -15.97
N VAL A 176 -8.61 -8.52 -14.69
CA VAL A 176 -8.15 -7.56 -13.67
C VAL A 176 -6.93 -6.84 -14.24
N ILE A 177 -7.12 -5.56 -14.53
CA ILE A 177 -6.12 -4.69 -15.13
C ILE A 177 -5.03 -4.44 -14.08
N ASP A 178 -3.79 -4.82 -14.37
CA ASP A 178 -2.62 -4.53 -13.53
C ASP A 178 -2.48 -3.00 -13.36
N ILE A 179 -1.83 -2.53 -12.30
CA ILE A 179 -1.62 -1.10 -12.01
C ILE A 179 -0.99 -0.40 -13.22
N PHE A 180 -0.12 -1.11 -13.94
CA PHE A 180 0.50 -0.65 -15.18
C PHE A 180 -0.51 -0.63 -16.34
N ASP A 181 -1.28 -1.69 -16.53
CA ASP A 181 -2.29 -1.76 -17.60
C ASP A 181 -3.39 -0.70 -17.41
N ALA A 182 -3.69 -0.31 -16.16
CA ALA A 182 -4.71 0.69 -15.82
C ALA A 182 -4.24 2.11 -16.05
N ALA A 183 -2.92 2.32 -15.98
CA ALA A 183 -2.25 3.55 -16.38
C ALA A 183 -1.96 3.61 -17.89
N GLY A 184 -2.31 2.56 -18.67
CA GLY A 184 -1.97 2.44 -20.09
C GLY A 184 -0.51 2.05 -20.36
N ILE A 185 0.23 1.66 -19.32
CA ILE A 185 1.65 1.35 -19.37
C ILE A 185 1.83 -0.16 -19.61
N LYS A 186 2.48 -0.54 -20.72
CA LYS A 186 2.91 -1.93 -20.92
C LYS A 186 4.02 -2.22 -19.91
N LYS A 187 3.87 -3.27 -19.09
CA LYS A 187 4.89 -3.73 -18.12
C LYS A 187 6.29 -3.68 -18.76
N PRO A 188 7.15 -2.73 -18.36
CA PRO A 188 8.51 -2.73 -18.85
C PRO A 188 9.31 -3.74 -18.03
N ASP A 189 9.98 -4.68 -18.71
CA ASP A 189 11.11 -5.43 -18.13
C ASP A 189 12.35 -4.54 -17.90
N ILE A 190 12.23 -3.22 -18.12
CA ILE A 190 13.33 -2.27 -18.22
C ILE A 190 13.19 -1.26 -17.11
N SER A 191 14.03 -1.39 -16.07
CA SER A 191 14.25 -0.47 -14.94
C SER A 191 13.07 0.45 -14.64
N ILE A 192 12.31 0.10 -13.60
CA ILE A 192 11.11 0.79 -13.09
C ILE A 192 11.34 2.30 -12.78
N LEU A 193 12.58 2.79 -12.89
CA LEU A 193 12.98 4.19 -12.74
C LEU A 193 13.63 4.81 -13.99
N SER A 194 13.54 4.17 -15.16
CA SER A 194 14.10 4.68 -16.42
C SER A 194 13.60 6.09 -16.73
N GLU A 195 14.42 6.91 -17.40
CA GLU A 195 14.02 8.28 -17.73
C GLU A 195 12.77 8.30 -18.61
N GLU A 196 12.64 7.31 -19.50
CA GLU A 196 11.49 7.09 -20.36
C GLU A 196 10.22 6.83 -19.55
N PHE A 197 10.29 5.92 -18.57
CA PHE A 197 9.16 5.61 -17.69
C PHE A 197 8.76 6.82 -16.84
N LEU A 198 9.72 7.53 -16.25
CA LEU A 198 9.46 8.72 -15.45
C LEU A 198 8.79 9.83 -16.28
N LEU A 199 9.16 9.98 -17.55
CA LEU A 199 8.50 10.90 -18.49
C LEU A 199 7.09 10.44 -18.87
N GLU A 200 6.87 9.14 -19.08
CA GLU A 200 5.54 8.59 -19.34
C GLU A 200 4.59 8.87 -18.17
N VAL A 201 5.03 8.59 -16.94
CA VAL A 201 4.24 8.86 -15.73
C VAL A 201 3.98 10.34 -15.52
N LYS A 202 4.95 11.22 -15.82
CA LYS A 202 4.76 12.68 -15.79
C LYS A 202 3.62 13.13 -16.69
N ASN A 203 3.46 12.49 -17.84
CA ASN A 203 2.51 12.87 -18.89
C ASN A 203 1.16 12.16 -18.79
N MET A 204 0.95 11.29 -17.80
CA MET A 204 -0.34 10.63 -17.56
C MET A 204 -1.47 11.67 -17.37
N GLU A 205 -2.65 11.36 -17.91
CA GLU A 205 -3.85 12.19 -17.77
C GLU A 205 -4.28 12.28 -16.30
N HIS A 206 -4.39 11.14 -15.62
CA HIS A 206 -4.78 11.01 -14.22
C HIS A 206 -3.59 11.22 -13.28
N LYS A 207 -3.42 12.45 -12.79
CA LYS A 207 -2.26 12.86 -11.99
C LYS A 207 -2.23 12.25 -10.60
N ASN A 208 -3.37 12.05 -9.96
CA ASN A 208 -3.41 11.47 -8.62
C ASN A 208 -3.09 9.97 -8.68
N ILE A 209 -3.52 9.29 -9.74
CA ILE A 209 -3.09 7.91 -10.05
C ILE A 209 -1.58 7.86 -10.30
N ALA A 210 -1.04 8.75 -11.14
CA ALA A 210 0.40 8.82 -11.44
C ALA A 210 1.25 8.99 -10.17
N LEU A 211 0.81 9.84 -9.24
CA LEU A 211 1.45 10.04 -7.95
C LEU A 211 1.46 8.76 -7.10
N GLU A 212 0.32 8.07 -6.96
CA GLU A 212 0.26 6.81 -6.21
C GLU A 212 1.14 5.71 -6.83
N VAL A 213 1.22 5.65 -8.17
CA VAL A 213 2.13 4.74 -8.88
C VAL A 213 3.59 5.03 -8.51
N LEU A 214 4.05 6.28 -8.66
CA LEU A 214 5.44 6.65 -8.33
C LEU A 214 5.75 6.39 -6.86
N LYS A 215 4.85 6.78 -5.96
CA LYS A 215 4.99 6.54 -4.52
C LYS A 215 5.17 5.07 -4.21
N LYS A 216 4.36 4.18 -4.79
CA LYS A 216 4.49 2.74 -4.59
C LYS A 216 5.83 2.22 -5.11
N LEU A 217 6.16 2.54 -6.35
CA LEU A 217 7.38 2.05 -7.00
C LEU A 217 8.63 2.50 -6.26
N LEU A 218 8.70 3.77 -5.90
CA LEU A 218 9.82 4.31 -5.13
C LEU A 218 9.88 3.70 -3.73
N SER A 219 8.75 3.53 -3.05
CA SER A 219 8.72 2.89 -1.72
C SER A 219 9.24 1.46 -1.77
N ASP A 220 8.79 0.67 -2.74
CA ASP A 220 9.21 -0.72 -2.90
C ASP A 220 10.68 -0.84 -3.29
N GLU A 221 11.16 0.04 -4.18
CA GLU A 221 12.57 0.12 -4.57
C GLU A 221 13.46 0.52 -3.38
N ILE A 222 13.07 1.54 -2.61
CA ILE A 222 13.82 1.98 -1.42
C ILE A 222 13.84 0.88 -0.35
N LYS A 223 12.72 0.16 -0.15
CA LYS A 223 12.64 -0.99 0.78
C LYS A 223 13.52 -2.14 0.34
N ALA A 224 13.57 -2.46 -0.95
CA ALA A 224 14.45 -3.49 -1.49
C ALA A 224 15.92 -3.13 -1.22
N ARG A 225 16.29 -1.86 -1.42
CA ARG A 225 17.63 -1.32 -1.17
C ARG A 225 18.01 -1.21 0.29
N MET A 226 17.03 -1.07 1.19
CA MET A 226 17.28 -0.94 2.63
C MET A 226 18.04 -2.14 3.21
N LYS A 227 17.93 -3.31 2.57
CA LYS A 227 18.71 -4.50 2.92
C LYS A 227 20.21 -4.36 2.65
N LYS A 228 20.58 -3.52 1.70
CA LYS A 228 21.97 -3.28 1.26
C LYS A 228 22.57 -2.04 1.90
N ASN A 229 21.84 -0.93 1.93
CA ASN A 229 22.33 0.35 2.44
C ASN A 229 21.29 1.06 3.30
N LEU A 230 21.49 1.03 4.62
CA LEU A 230 20.57 1.61 5.59
C LEU A 230 20.47 3.13 5.49
N VAL A 231 21.61 3.78 5.40
CA VAL A 231 21.72 5.24 5.53
C VAL A 231 21.09 5.92 4.34
N GLN A 232 21.43 5.46 3.15
CA GLN A 232 20.87 5.96 1.91
C GLN A 232 19.37 5.68 1.82
N SER A 233 18.93 4.46 2.09
CA SER A 233 17.51 4.13 2.05
C SER A 233 16.69 4.95 3.05
N LYS A 234 17.24 5.24 4.25
CA LYS A 234 16.55 6.09 5.22
C LYS A 234 16.39 7.53 4.71
N SER A 235 17.45 8.11 4.15
CA SER A 235 17.39 9.46 3.57
C SER A 235 16.40 9.53 2.40
N LEU A 236 16.41 8.54 1.50
CA LEU A 236 15.46 8.46 0.38
C LEU A 236 14.01 8.31 0.86
N MET A 237 13.77 7.49 1.89
CA MET A 237 12.45 7.33 2.48
C MET A 237 11.94 8.63 3.10
N GLU A 238 12.81 9.35 3.82
CA GLU A 238 12.47 10.64 4.41
C GLU A 238 12.15 11.69 3.33
N MET A 239 12.90 11.72 2.23
CA MET A 239 12.59 12.59 1.07
C MET A 239 11.24 12.24 0.44
N LEU A 240 10.94 10.95 0.27
CA LEU A 240 9.66 10.47 -0.25
C LEU A 240 8.51 10.89 0.66
N GLU A 241 8.60 10.60 1.96
CA GLU A 241 7.58 10.92 2.96
C GLU A 241 7.34 12.43 3.08
N ASN A 242 8.41 13.24 3.06
CA ASN A 242 8.29 14.69 3.11
C ASN A 242 7.60 15.27 1.88
N SER A 243 7.90 14.76 0.69
CA SER A 243 7.24 15.19 -0.56
C SER A 243 5.74 14.88 -0.54
N ILE A 244 5.38 13.66 -0.10
CA ILE A 244 3.98 13.25 0.07
C ILE A 244 3.28 14.07 1.15
N LYS A 245 3.96 14.38 2.26
CA LYS A 245 3.39 15.18 3.34
C LYS A 245 3.08 16.60 2.89
N ARG A 246 3.95 17.21 2.08
CA ARG A 246 3.69 18.54 1.50
C ARG A 246 2.50 18.51 0.54
N TYR A 247 2.35 17.45 -0.25
CA TYR A 247 1.18 17.22 -1.08
C TYR A 247 -0.11 17.16 -0.26
N HIS A 248 -0.18 16.30 0.74
CA HIS A 248 -1.36 16.13 1.58
C HIS A 248 -1.73 17.41 2.33
N ASN A 249 -0.73 18.20 2.72
CA ASN A 249 -0.94 19.51 3.34
C ASN A 249 -1.28 20.62 2.33
N LYS A 250 -1.50 20.29 1.05
CA LYS A 250 -1.81 21.23 -0.05
C LYS A 250 -0.77 22.34 -0.21
N ILE A 251 0.48 22.07 0.20
CA ILE A 251 1.61 23.00 0.04
C ILE A 251 2.08 23.02 -1.42
N ILE A 252 1.96 21.88 -2.10
CA ILE A 252 2.34 21.68 -3.50
C ILE A 252 1.24 20.90 -4.23
N THR A 253 1.17 21.12 -5.53
CA THR A 253 0.23 20.48 -6.46
C THR A 253 0.66 19.05 -6.81
N ALA A 254 -0.27 18.23 -7.32
CA ALA A 254 0.06 16.87 -7.78
C ALA A 254 1.18 16.87 -8.84
N ALA A 255 1.21 17.87 -9.74
CA ALA A 255 2.25 18.00 -10.75
C ALA A 255 3.64 18.27 -10.16
N GLU A 256 3.73 19.17 -9.18
CA GLU A 256 4.99 19.46 -8.49
C GLU A 256 5.51 18.25 -7.70
N VAL A 257 4.61 17.51 -7.03
CA VAL A 257 4.98 16.30 -6.29
C VAL A 257 5.51 15.23 -7.24
N ILE A 258 4.85 15.04 -8.38
CA ILE A 258 5.33 14.11 -9.42
C ILE A 258 6.74 14.48 -9.86
N GLU A 259 7.05 15.76 -10.04
CA GLU A 259 8.42 16.20 -10.37
C GLU A 259 9.43 15.89 -9.25
N GLU A 260 9.06 16.09 -7.98
CA GLU A 260 9.90 15.72 -6.84
C GLU A 260 10.16 14.21 -6.78
N LEU A 261 9.14 13.39 -7.02
CA LEU A 261 9.25 11.93 -7.06
C LEU A 261 10.11 11.45 -8.24
N ILE A 262 9.98 12.09 -9.40
CA ILE A 262 10.84 11.82 -10.57
C ILE A 262 12.30 12.15 -10.24
N ASN A 263 12.56 13.29 -9.61
CA ASN A 263 13.90 13.66 -9.18
C ASN A 263 14.45 12.67 -8.14
N LEU A 264 13.61 12.15 -7.24
CA LEU A 264 13.98 11.09 -6.32
C LEU A 264 14.38 9.81 -7.07
N GLY A 265 13.62 9.41 -8.10
CA GLY A 265 13.96 8.28 -8.97
C GLY A 265 15.32 8.47 -9.67
N LYS A 266 15.59 9.66 -10.21
CA LYS A 266 16.90 10.00 -10.80
C LYS A 266 18.04 9.97 -9.79
N ASN A 267 17.80 10.42 -8.56
CA ASN A 267 18.80 10.33 -7.49
C ASN A 267 19.16 8.86 -7.21
N ILE A 268 18.17 7.97 -7.14
CA ILE A 268 18.39 6.53 -6.97
C ILE A 268 19.26 5.97 -8.10
N GLN A 269 18.97 6.33 -9.36
CA GLN A 269 19.77 5.89 -10.51
C GLN A 269 21.22 6.39 -10.46
N ASN A 270 21.43 7.63 -10.01
CA ASN A 270 22.79 8.17 -9.87
C ASN A 270 23.56 7.47 -8.74
N MET A 271 22.87 7.10 -7.66
CA MET A 271 23.46 6.32 -6.56
C MET A 271 23.89 4.92 -7.00
N ASP A 272 23.30 4.34 -8.05
CA ASP A 272 23.75 3.06 -8.62
C ASP A 272 25.05 3.17 -9.45
N LYS A 273 25.37 4.37 -9.93
CA LYS A 273 26.59 4.63 -10.70
C LYS A 273 27.77 4.95 -9.80
N GLU A 274 27.53 5.68 -8.71
CA GLU A 274 28.59 6.17 -7.82
C GLU A 274 29.53 5.08 -7.27
N PRO A 275 29.08 3.89 -6.83
CA PRO A 275 29.98 2.82 -6.39
C PRO A 275 30.98 2.41 -7.47
N LYS A 276 30.52 2.30 -8.72
CA LYS A 276 31.36 1.91 -9.86
C LYS A 276 32.38 2.98 -10.19
N ASP A 277 31.96 4.25 -10.19
CA ASP A 277 32.86 5.39 -10.42
C ASP A 277 33.91 5.51 -9.32
N MET A 278 33.59 5.09 -8.09
CA MET A 278 34.51 5.01 -6.96
C MET A 278 35.28 3.68 -6.89
N GLY A 279 35.03 2.72 -7.79
CA GLY A 279 35.64 1.39 -7.74
C GLY A 279 35.41 0.67 -6.40
N LEU A 280 34.22 0.82 -5.82
CA LEU A 280 33.78 0.18 -4.58
C LEU A 280 32.75 -0.91 -4.88
N SER A 281 32.80 -2.00 -4.14
CA SER A 281 31.70 -2.96 -4.09
C SER A 281 30.47 -2.36 -3.41
N GLU A 282 29.30 -2.96 -3.61
CA GLU A 282 28.06 -2.50 -2.95
C GLU A 282 28.18 -2.46 -1.42
N ALA A 283 28.86 -3.45 -0.83
CA ALA A 283 29.08 -3.51 0.60
C ALA A 283 30.02 -2.40 1.07
N GLU A 284 31.18 -2.20 0.42
CA GLU A 284 32.12 -1.12 0.78
C GLU A 284 31.48 0.26 0.62
N TYR A 285 30.67 0.46 -0.42
CA TYR A 285 29.95 1.71 -0.62
C TYR A 285 28.91 1.96 0.48
N ALA A 286 28.26 0.91 1.02
CA ALA A 286 27.37 1.07 2.16
C ALA A 286 28.12 1.54 3.44
N PHE A 287 29.35 1.06 3.65
CA PHE A 287 30.22 1.59 4.71
C PHE A 287 30.65 3.03 4.43
N TYR A 288 30.99 3.35 3.18
CA TYR A 288 31.31 4.71 2.75
C TYR A 288 30.17 5.67 3.07
N THR A 289 28.93 5.32 2.72
CA THR A 289 27.77 6.17 3.02
C THR A 289 27.52 6.30 4.52
N ALA A 290 27.79 5.25 5.30
CA ALA A 290 27.63 5.27 6.76
C ALA A 290 28.60 6.23 7.46
N ILE A 291 29.82 6.39 6.93
CA ILE A 291 30.81 7.34 7.46
C ILE A 291 30.69 8.72 6.81
N ALA A 292 30.22 8.79 5.57
CA ALA A 292 30.05 10.03 4.83
C ALA A 292 28.72 10.72 5.14
N ASP A 293 27.77 10.10 5.86
CA ASP A 293 26.52 10.77 6.29
C ASP A 293 26.77 12.05 7.12
N ASN A 294 27.93 12.12 7.77
CA ASN A 294 28.28 13.22 8.65
C ASN A 294 28.87 14.42 7.87
N GLN A 295 28.23 15.58 8.01
CA GLN A 295 28.66 16.82 7.37
C GLN A 295 30.11 17.20 7.72
N SER A 296 30.49 17.16 9.01
CA SER A 296 31.88 17.40 9.46
C SER A 296 32.87 16.47 8.77
N ALA A 297 32.50 15.20 8.52
CA ALA A 297 33.38 14.25 7.86
C ALA A 297 33.54 14.56 6.36
N ARG A 298 32.47 14.97 5.67
CA ARG A 298 32.57 15.41 4.25
C ARG A 298 33.39 16.68 4.08
N GLU A 299 33.28 17.61 5.01
CA GLU A 299 33.97 18.90 4.95
C GLU A 299 35.45 18.79 5.35
N LEU A 300 35.75 18.00 6.38
CA LEU A 300 37.10 17.90 6.94
C LEU A 300 37.92 16.76 6.34
N MET A 301 37.27 15.77 5.70
CA MET A 301 37.95 14.64 5.07
C MET A 301 37.71 14.65 3.56
N GLN A 302 38.79 14.50 2.79
CA GLN A 302 38.73 14.37 1.34
C GLN A 302 37.97 13.08 0.95
N LYS A 303 37.25 13.13 -0.19
CA LYS A 303 36.47 12.00 -0.72
C LYS A 303 37.29 10.71 -0.81
N GLU A 304 38.54 10.81 -1.26
CA GLU A 304 39.45 9.65 -1.38
C GLU A 304 39.80 9.03 -0.03
N LYS A 305 40.01 9.86 1.00
CA LYS A 305 40.33 9.37 2.35
C LYS A 305 39.14 8.65 3.00
N LEU A 306 37.92 9.12 2.74
CA LEU A 306 36.69 8.45 3.17
C LEU A 306 36.49 7.13 2.43
N ARG A 307 36.79 7.10 1.13
CA ARG A 307 36.77 5.88 0.31
C ARG A 307 37.72 4.81 0.88
N GLU A 308 38.98 5.16 1.13
CA GLU A 308 39.96 4.23 1.72
C GLU A 308 39.52 3.74 3.11
N LEU A 309 39.01 4.65 3.95
CA LEU A 309 38.49 4.32 5.27
C LEU A 309 37.32 3.32 5.19
N ALA A 310 36.43 3.46 4.20
CA ALA A 310 35.30 2.56 4.00
C ALA A 310 35.76 1.14 3.67
N ILE A 311 36.72 0.99 2.76
CA ILE A 311 37.33 -0.31 2.39
C ILE A 311 37.94 -0.96 3.64
N VAL A 312 38.76 -0.22 4.38
CA VAL A 312 39.44 -0.74 5.58
C VAL A 312 38.44 -1.10 6.69
N LEU A 313 37.37 -0.32 6.85
CA LEU A 313 36.31 -0.63 7.80
C LEU A 313 35.59 -1.92 7.41
N TYR A 314 35.19 -2.06 6.15
CA TYR A 314 34.53 -3.26 5.64
C TYR A 314 35.38 -4.51 5.89
N GLU A 315 36.65 -4.50 5.48
CA GLU A 315 37.57 -5.62 5.67
C GLU A 315 37.78 -5.98 7.14
N ARG A 316 37.94 -4.97 8.02
CA ARG A 316 38.10 -5.21 9.46
C ARG A 316 36.84 -5.76 10.10
N VAL A 317 35.67 -5.30 9.69
CA VAL A 317 34.39 -5.83 10.18
C VAL A 317 34.21 -7.26 9.70
N LYS A 318 34.43 -7.53 8.41
CA LYS A 318 34.34 -8.88 7.81
C LYS A 318 35.25 -9.88 8.50
N ALA A 319 36.52 -9.53 8.71
CA ALA A 319 37.49 -10.40 9.38
C ALA A 319 37.16 -10.71 10.86
N ASN A 320 36.30 -9.91 11.50
CA ASN A 320 35.94 -10.05 12.91
C ASN A 320 34.45 -10.39 13.13
N ALA A 321 33.68 -10.54 12.06
CA ALA A 321 32.28 -10.94 12.10
C ALA A 321 32.20 -12.46 12.23
N SER A 322 31.77 -12.96 13.39
CA SER A 322 31.45 -14.39 13.60
C SER A 322 29.98 -14.66 13.30
N ILE A 323 29.61 -15.88 12.88
CA ILE A 323 28.23 -16.27 12.50
C ILE A 323 27.11 -15.76 13.45
N ASP A 324 27.36 -15.63 14.76
CA ASP A 324 26.36 -15.14 15.75
C ASP A 324 26.62 -13.71 16.32
N TRP A 325 27.41 -12.87 15.67
CA TRP A 325 27.85 -11.61 16.28
C TRP A 325 26.72 -10.60 16.52
N THR A 326 25.63 -10.70 15.76
CA THR A 326 24.39 -9.92 15.93
C THR A 326 23.63 -10.26 17.22
N ILE A 327 23.88 -11.43 17.80
CA ILE A 327 23.23 -11.94 19.02
C ILE A 327 24.15 -11.80 20.24
N LYS A 328 25.47 -11.96 20.06
CA LYS A 328 26.45 -11.95 21.15
C LYS A 328 26.97 -10.53 21.44
N GLU A 329 26.50 -9.93 22.53
CA GLU A 329 26.89 -8.58 22.97
C GLU A 329 28.41 -8.40 23.14
N SER A 330 29.13 -9.46 23.52
CA SER A 330 30.59 -9.44 23.66
C SER A 330 31.32 -9.28 22.31
N VAL A 331 30.79 -9.85 21.23
CA VAL A 331 31.36 -9.72 19.88
C VAL A 331 31.04 -8.35 19.30
N LYS A 332 29.81 -7.86 19.50
CA LYS A 332 29.40 -6.49 19.15
C LYS A 332 30.26 -5.43 19.85
N ALA A 333 30.58 -5.61 21.13
CA ALA A 333 31.48 -4.74 21.87
C ALA A 333 32.91 -4.73 21.28
N LYS A 334 33.45 -5.88 20.88
CA LYS A 334 34.76 -5.98 20.21
C LYS A 334 34.76 -5.25 18.85
N LEU A 335 33.74 -5.48 18.02
CA LEU A 335 33.58 -4.78 16.74
C LEU A 335 33.47 -3.27 16.93
N LYS A 336 32.74 -2.80 17.95
CA LYS A 336 32.65 -1.38 18.30
C LYS A 336 34.03 -0.77 18.59
N VAL A 337 34.90 -1.49 19.30
CA VAL A 337 36.27 -1.04 19.59
C VAL A 337 37.10 -0.97 18.31
N ILE A 338 36.98 -1.96 17.43
CA ILE A 338 37.69 -2.01 16.14
C ILE A 338 37.28 -0.82 15.25
N VAL A 339 35.97 -0.58 15.10
CA VAL A 339 35.44 0.55 14.32
C VAL A 339 35.96 1.88 14.89
N LYS A 340 35.85 2.10 16.22
CA LYS A 340 36.38 3.31 16.86
C LYS A 340 37.88 3.52 16.63
N ARG A 341 38.68 2.46 16.75
CA ARG A 341 40.13 2.53 16.52
C ARG A 341 40.44 2.88 15.08
N THR A 342 39.70 2.30 14.12
CA THR A 342 39.87 2.55 12.69
C THR A 342 39.52 4.00 12.33
N LEU A 343 38.38 4.51 12.82
CA LEU A 343 38.00 5.92 12.62
C LEU A 343 39.08 6.89 13.15
N ARG A 344 39.65 6.63 14.34
CA ARG A 344 40.75 7.46 14.90
C ARG A 344 42.01 7.41 14.06
N GLN A 345 42.39 6.23 13.56
CA GLN A 345 43.60 6.08 12.74
C GLN A 345 43.54 6.91 11.46
N PHE A 346 42.36 7.05 10.88
CA PHE A 346 42.15 7.85 9.66
C PHE A 346 41.89 9.34 9.97
N GLY A 347 41.95 9.77 11.23
CA GLY A 347 41.71 11.15 11.64
C GLY A 347 40.27 11.59 11.48
N TYR A 348 39.31 10.67 11.69
CA TYR A 348 37.89 11.00 11.65
C TYR A 348 37.53 12.01 12.75
N PRO A 349 36.70 13.04 12.46
CA PRO A 349 36.31 14.07 13.42
C PRO A 349 35.77 13.51 14.75
N PRO A 350 36.31 13.93 15.92
CA PRO A 350 35.91 13.39 17.23
C PRO A 350 34.47 13.71 17.64
N ASP A 351 33.93 14.84 17.20
CA ASP A 351 32.58 15.35 17.46
C ASP A 351 31.49 14.34 17.06
N MET A 352 31.67 13.67 15.92
CA MET A 352 30.69 12.74 15.35
C MET A 352 31.15 11.28 15.36
N GLN A 353 32.32 10.98 15.95
CA GLN A 353 32.89 9.62 15.96
C GLN A 353 31.95 8.58 16.57
N LYS A 354 31.20 8.95 17.62
CA LYS A 354 30.26 8.06 18.30
C LYS A 354 29.09 7.68 17.37
N LEU A 355 28.50 8.66 16.70
CA LEU A 355 27.38 8.46 15.77
C LEU A 355 27.83 7.59 14.59
N ALA A 356 28.96 7.95 13.95
CA ALA A 356 29.53 7.17 12.85
C ALA A 356 29.80 5.70 13.24
N THR A 357 30.29 5.47 14.46
CA THR A 357 30.50 4.11 14.96
C THR A 357 29.18 3.33 15.05
N GLU A 358 28.13 3.95 15.56
CA GLU A 358 26.81 3.30 15.70
C GLU A 358 26.17 3.03 14.34
N THR A 359 26.27 3.97 13.41
CA THR A 359 25.78 3.82 12.03
C THR A 359 26.50 2.70 11.29
N VAL A 360 27.83 2.64 11.38
CA VAL A 360 28.64 1.57 10.79
C VAL A 360 28.29 0.20 11.38
N LEU A 361 28.06 0.11 12.69
CA LEU A 361 27.65 -1.15 13.32
C LEU A 361 26.27 -1.60 12.84
N LYS A 362 25.29 -0.69 12.74
CA LYS A 362 23.96 -1.01 12.20
C LYS A 362 24.05 -1.46 10.74
N GLN A 363 24.88 -0.81 9.94
CA GLN A 363 25.11 -1.21 8.55
C GLN A 363 25.73 -2.61 8.47
N ALA A 364 26.71 -2.91 9.31
CA ALA A 364 27.30 -4.24 9.41
C ALA A 364 26.27 -5.31 9.83
N GLU A 365 25.37 -5.00 10.77
CA GLU A 365 24.30 -5.93 11.19
C GLU A 365 23.37 -6.31 10.03
N MET A 366 23.10 -5.38 9.09
CA MET A 366 22.22 -5.63 7.95
C MET A 366 22.82 -6.57 6.91
N ILE A 367 24.12 -6.46 6.65
CA ILE A 367 24.83 -7.34 5.73
C ILE A 367 25.46 -8.55 6.44
N ALA A 368 25.12 -8.80 7.72
CA ALA A 368 25.73 -9.86 8.52
C ALA A 368 25.63 -11.25 7.87
N ALA A 369 24.54 -11.54 7.15
CA ALA A 369 24.38 -12.77 6.39
C ALA A 369 25.36 -12.91 5.22
N GLU A 370 25.72 -11.80 4.56
CA GLU A 370 26.72 -11.76 3.50
C GLU A 370 28.15 -11.76 4.05
N LEU A 371 28.35 -11.26 5.27
CA LEU A 371 29.65 -11.26 5.95
C LEU A 371 30.02 -12.62 6.55
N ALA A 372 29.03 -13.47 6.83
CA ALA A 372 29.20 -14.77 7.49
C ALA A 372 29.34 -15.95 6.51
N GLY A 373 29.15 -15.72 5.21
CA GLY A 373 29.42 -16.68 4.11
C GLY A 373 30.74 -16.36 3.44
#